data_AF-A0AAD4C156-F1
#
_entry.id   AF-A0AAD4C156-F1
#
_cell.length_a   1.000
_cell.length_b   1.000
_cell.length_c   1.000
_cell.angle_alpha   90.00
_cell.angle_beta   90.00
_cell.angle_gamma   90.00
#
_symmetry.space_group_name_H-M   'P 1'
#
loop_
_entity.id
_entity.type
_entity.pdbx_description
1 polymer ?
#
loop_
_entity_poly.entity_id
_entity_poly.type
_entity_poly.pdbx_seq_one_letter_code
_entity_poly.pdbx_strand_id
1 'polypeptide(L)' 'KKPALACLFCRGRKIACGPPEPGSKDKTCNQCARRHLKCEYPSESRRGMRKRRSLIPRISS' A
#
# COMPACT_ATOMS: atom_id res chain seq x y z
N LYS A 1 7.22 14.52 4.98
CA LYS A 1 6.16 13.99 4.07
C LYS A 1 5.95 12.51 4.36
N LYS A 2 4.77 12.08 4.81
CA LYS A 2 4.46 10.63 4.88
C LYS A 2 4.49 10.11 3.44
N PRO A 3 5.23 9.03 3.11
CA PRO A 3 5.24 8.50 1.76
C PRO A 3 3.82 8.08 1.40
N ALA A 4 3.31 8.57 0.27
CA ALA A 4 2.02 8.14 -0.24
C ALA A 4 1.99 6.61 -0.28
N LEU A 5 0.91 6.02 0.25
CA LEU A 5 0.70 4.58 0.17
C LEU A 5 0.46 4.24 -1.29
N ALA A 6 1.23 3.29 -1.83
CA ALA A 6 0.93 2.71 -3.13
C ALA A 6 -0.35 1.87 -3.01
N CYS A 7 -1.16 1.82 -4.08
CA CYS A 7 -2.32 0.93 -4.12
C CYS A 7 -1.89 -0.55 -4.02
N LEU A 8 -2.82 -1.42 -3.62
CA LEU A 8 -2.58 -2.85 -3.43
C LEU A 8 -2.04 -3.52 -4.69
N PHE A 9 -2.55 -3.14 -5.86
CA PHE A 9 -2.08 -3.67 -7.15
C PHE A 9 -0.62 -3.32 -7.43
N CYS A 10 -0.26 -2.03 -7.36
CA CYS A 10 1.12 -1.60 -7.60
C CYS A 10 2.08 -2.17 -6.55
N ARG A 11 1.61 -2.34 -5.31
CA ARG A 11 2.37 -2.96 -4.23
C ARG A 11 2.61 -4.46 -4.46
N GLY A 12 1.60 -5.20 -4.94
CA GLY A 12 1.72 -6.62 -5.27
C GLY A 12 2.64 -6.88 -6.46
N ARG A 13 2.57 -6.01 -7.48
CA ARG A 13 3.45 -6.09 -8.67
C ARG A 13 4.81 -5.42 -8.49
N LYS A 14 5.07 -4.78 -7.35
CA LYS A 14 6.30 -3.99 -7.08
C LYS A 14 6.63 -2.97 -8.18
N ILE A 15 5.59 -2.30 -8.69
CA ILE A 15 5.72 -1.25 -9.72
C ILE A 15 5.49 0.13 -9.13
N ALA A 16 5.92 1.17 -9.86
CA ALA A 16 5.65 2.56 -9.49
C ALA A 16 4.13 2.84 -9.46
N CYS A 17 3.66 3.41 -8.35
CA CYS A 17 2.30 3.90 -8.21
C CYS A 17 2.29 5.40 -8.50
N GLY A 18 1.81 5.79 -9.68
CA GLY A 18 1.72 7.19 -10.10
C GLY A 18 0.49 7.92 -9.54
N PRO A 19 0.42 9.25 -9.73
CA PRO A 19 -0.76 10.05 -9.40
C PRO A 19 -2.00 9.60 -10.21
N PRO A 20 -3.21 9.93 -9.74
CA PRO A 20 -4.43 9.70 -10.49
C PRO A 20 -4.47 10.55 -11.77
N GLU A 21 -5.24 10.10 -12.77
CA GLU A 21 -5.47 10.86 -14.00
C GLU A 21 -6.14 12.21 -13.66
N PRO A 22 -5.65 13.33 -14.21
CA PRO A 22 -6.21 14.65 -13.95
C PRO A 22 -7.65 14.71 -14.48
N GLY A 23 -8.61 14.94 -13.58
CA GLY A 23 -10.04 15.05 -13.92
C GLY A 23 -10.89 13.84 -13.53
N SER A 24 -10.29 12.74 -13.08
CA SER A 24 -11.07 11.63 -12.53
C SER A 24 -11.44 11.92 -11.06
N LYS A 25 -12.73 11.83 -10.72
CA LYS A 25 -13.20 11.86 -9.32
C LYS A 25 -12.72 10.63 -8.55
N ASP A 26 -12.40 9.57 -9.28
CA ASP A 26 -11.85 8.34 -8.73
C ASP A 26 -10.38 8.53 -8.40
N LYS A 27 -10.00 8.21 -7.16
CA LYS A 27 -8.61 8.23 -6.69
C LYS A 27 -7.80 7.07 -7.27
N THR A 28 -8.02 6.72 -8.53
CA THR A 28 -7.44 5.58 -9.23
C THR A 28 -6.10 5.99 -9.83
N CYS A 29 -5.01 5.31 -9.49
CA CYS A 29 -3.70 5.61 -10.07
C CYS A 29 -3.69 5.31 -11.58
N ASN A 30 -2.84 6.02 -12.33
CA ASN A 30 -2.75 5.89 -13.79
C ASN A 30 -2.55 4.42 -14.24
N GLN A 31 -1.77 3.62 -13.50
CA GLN A 31 -1.54 2.20 -13.82
C GLN A 31 -2.79 1.33 -13.73
N CYS A 32 -3.67 1.60 -12.77
CA CYS A 32 -4.92 0.88 -12.61
C CYS A 32 -5.98 1.40 -13.59
N ALA A 33 -6.01 2.73 -13.83
CA ALA A 33 -6.91 3.36 -14.79
C ALA A 33 -6.71 2.80 -16.20
N ARG A 34 -5.46 2.80 -16.72
CA ARG A 34 -5.13 2.24 -18.04
C ARG A 34 -5.44 0.75 -18.20
N ARG A 35 -5.43 -0.01 -17.10
CA ARG A 35 -5.71 -1.45 -17.11
C ARG A 35 -7.14 -1.80 -16.73
N HIS A 36 -7.97 -0.79 -16.44
CA HIS A 36 -9.34 -0.96 -15.96
C HIS A 36 -9.42 -1.91 -14.75
N LEU A 37 -8.42 -1.86 -13.87
CA LEU A 37 -8.33 -2.70 -12.66
C LEU A 37 -8.77 -1.93 -11.42
N LYS A 38 -9.27 -2.66 -10.43
CA LYS A 38 -9.67 -2.10 -9.14
C LYS A 38 -8.46 -1.46 -8.43
N CYS A 39 -8.50 -0.14 -8.28
CA CYS A 39 -7.46 0.61 -7.57
C CYS A 39 -7.82 0.81 -6.10
N GLU A 40 -7.41 -0.13 -5.27
CA GLU A 40 -7.66 -0.06 -3.82
C GLU A 40 -6.41 0.41 -3.08
N TYR A 41 -6.53 1.51 -2.32
CA TYR A 41 -5.47 2.00 -1.46
C TYR A 41 -5.63 1.40 -0.06
N PRO A 42 -4.55 0.87 0.56
CA PRO A 42 -4.63 0.44 1.95
C PRO A 42 -4.93 1.66 2.84
N SER A 43 -5.89 1.52 3.76
CA SER A 43 -6.22 2.53 4.77
C SER A 43 -5.09 2.71 5.77
N GLU A 44 -4.37 1.63 6.09
CA GLU A 44 -3.30 1.62 7.09
C GLU A 44 -1.92 1.32 6.47
N SER A 45 -0.93 2.15 6.80
CA SER A 45 0.47 1.86 6.50
C SER A 45 1.05 0.91 7.54
N ARG A 46 1.27 -0.36 7.16
CA ARG A 46 2.04 -1.31 8.00
C ARG A 46 3.55 -1.03 8.01
N ARG A 47 4.03 -0.01 7.31
CA ARG A 47 5.44 0.43 7.39
C ARG A 47 5.72 0.96 8.79
N GLY A 48 6.78 0.47 9.43
CA GLY A 48 7.17 0.85 10.79
C GLY A 48 6.49 0.03 11.90
N MET A 49 5.51 -0.82 11.59
CA MET A 49 4.92 -1.74 12.56
C MET A 49 5.81 -2.99 12.73
N ARG A 50 7.09 -2.79 13.05
CA ARG A 50 7.88 -3.85 13.68
C ARG A 50 7.34 -3.87 15.10
N LYS A 51 6.37 -4.76 15.40
CA LYS A 51 6.03 -5.05 16.80
C LYS A 51 7.38 -5.32 17.47
N ARG A 52 7.82 -4.44 18.38
CA ARG A 52 8.85 -4.80 19.36
C ARG A 52 8.36 -6.13 19.87
N ARG A 53 9.17 -7.17 19.65
CA ARG A 53 8.87 -8.55 20.04
C ARG A 53 8.36 -8.45 21.47
N SER A 54 7.04 -8.53 21.62
CA SER A 54 6.41 -8.47 22.92
C SER A 54 7.07 -9.60 23.70
N LEU A 55 7.51 -9.24 24.89
CA LEU A 55 8.29 -10.01 25.86
C LEU A 55 7.58 -11.31 26.22
N ILE A 56 7.42 -12.23 25.27
CA ILE A 56 7.05 -13.61 25.55
C ILE A 56 8.39 -14.29 25.79
N PRO A 57 8.77 -14.58 27.06
CA PRO A 57 9.93 -15.40 27.31
C PRO A 57 9.71 -16.72 26.57
N ARG A 58 10.66 -17.07 25.71
CA ARG A 58 10.70 -18.40 25.10
C ARG A 58 10.85 -19.37 26.26
N ILE A 59 9.79 -20.09 26.61
CA ILE A 59 9.91 -21.24 27.49
C ILE A 59 10.74 -22.27 26.73
N SER A 60 11.92 -22.52 27.27
CA SER A 60 12.82 -23.59 26.88
C SER A 60 12.19 -24.92 27.27
N SER A 61 12.18 -25.88 26.35
CA SER A 61 12.14 -27.32 26.66
C SER A 61 13.09 -28.02 25.72
#